data_AF-A0A3N5Q9D5-F1
#
_entry.id   AF-A0A3N5Q9D5-F1
#
_cell.length_a   1.000
_cell.length_b   1.000
_cell.length_c   1.000
_cell.angle_alpha   90.00
_cell.angle_beta   90.00
_cell.angle_gamma   90.00
#
_symmetry.space_group_name_H-M   'P 1'
#
loop_
_entity.id
_entity.type
_entity.pdbx_description
1 polymer ?
#
loop_
_entity_poly.entity_id
_entity_poly.type
_entity_poly.pdbx_seq_one_letter_code
_entity_poly.pdbx_strand_id
1 'polypeptide(L)' 'MPRPKKPKTRDSEQTRRALINAVGSLLARDGFQAVGVNAVAKEAGVDKVLIYRYFGGLPGLIAAFGKE' A
#
# COMPACT_ATOMS: atom_id res chain seq x y z
N MET A 1 -21.41 -16.87 1.34
CA MET A 1 -21.54 -16.03 0.12
C MET A 1 -20.18 -15.42 -0.21
N PRO A 2 -19.57 -15.70 -1.38
CA PRO A 2 -18.41 -14.93 -1.83
C PRO A 2 -18.89 -13.60 -2.44
N ARG A 3 -18.27 -12.50 -2.01
CA ARG A 3 -18.62 -11.13 -2.43
C ARG A 3 -18.30 -10.91 -3.92
N PRO A 4 -19.08 -10.10 -4.66
CA PRO A 4 -18.86 -9.85 -6.08
C PRO A 4 -17.55 -9.10 -6.32
N LYS A 5 -16.70 -9.61 -7.23
CA LYS A 5 -15.48 -8.94 -7.69
C LYS A 5 -15.88 -7.71 -8.52
N LYS A 6 -15.74 -6.53 -7.92
CA LYS A 6 -15.92 -5.22 -8.57
C LYS A 6 -14.94 -5.04 -9.76
N PRO A 7 -15.28 -4.16 -10.74
CA PRO A 7 -14.48 -3.97 -11.95
C PRO A 7 -13.04 -3.55 -11.61
N LYS A 8 -12.09 -4.38 -12.07
CA LYS A 8 -10.67 -4.43 -11.67
C LYS A 8 -9.89 -3.10 -11.71
N THR A 9 -10.37 -2.08 -12.41
CA THR A 9 -9.66 -0.80 -12.60
C THR A 9 -9.84 0.12 -11.40
N ARG A 10 -11.05 0.23 -10.86
CA ARG A 10 -11.38 1.17 -9.77
C ARG A 10 -10.83 0.72 -8.41
N ASP A 11 -10.71 -0.59 -8.22
CA ASP A 11 -10.10 -1.17 -7.01
C ASP A 11 -8.56 -1.07 -7.02
N SER A 12 -7.94 -1.05 -8.20
CA SER A 12 -6.48 -0.96 -8.32
C SER A 12 -5.94 0.39 -7.86
N GLU A 13 -6.55 1.49 -8.31
CA GLU A 13 -6.14 2.84 -7.89
C GLU A 13 -6.44 3.10 -6.40
N GLN A 14 -7.58 2.62 -5.89
CA GLN A 14 -7.88 2.69 -4.46
C GLN A 14 -6.85 1.93 -3.62
N THR A 15 -6.46 0.73 -4.05
CA THR A 15 -5.41 -0.07 -3.40
C THR A 15 -4.08 0.69 -3.39
N ARG A 16 -3.73 1.29 -4.53
CA ARG A 16 -2.49 2.05 -4.68
C ARG A 16 -2.42 3.23 -3.71
N ARG A 17 -3.50 4.02 -3.63
CA ARG A 17 -3.66 5.12 -2.66
C ARG A 17 -3.66 4.63 -1.22
N ALA A 18 -4.33 3.53 -0.92
CA ALA A 18 -4.34 2.96 0.43
C ALA A 18 -2.92 2.59 0.90
N LEU A 19 -2.11 2.01 0.02
CA LEU A 19 -0.71 1.68 0.30
C LEU A 19 0.16 2.93 0.52
N ILE A 20 -0.02 3.97 -0.30
CA ILE A 20 0.70 5.25 -0.15
C ILE A 20 0.32 5.94 1.18
N ASN A 21 -0.98 6.02 1.48
CA ASN A 21 -1.48 6.60 2.73
C ASN A 21 -0.98 5.84 3.96
N ALA A 22 -0.94 4.50 3.89
CA ALA A 22 -0.43 3.66 4.97
C ALA A 22 1.05 3.94 5.27
N VAL A 23 1.87 4.20 4.25
CA VAL A 23 3.27 4.64 4.43
C VAL A 23 3.30 5.96 5.19
N GLY A 24 2.52 6.96 4.77
CA GLY A 24 2.43 8.25 5.46
C GLY A 24 2.02 8.12 6.94
N SER A 25 0.99 7.31 7.22
CA SER A 25 0.53 7.05 8.59
C SER A 25 1.61 6.40 9.46
N LEU A 26 2.31 5.38 8.93
CA LEU A 26 3.40 4.72 9.64
C LEU A 26 4.60 5.64 9.86
N LEU A 27 4.96 6.43 8.85
CA LEU A 27 6.01 7.44 8.98
C LEU A 27 5.69 8.46 10.06
N ALA A 28 4.46 8.97 10.09
CA ALA A 28 4.04 9.97 11.06
C ALA A 28 3.97 9.42 12.49
N ARG A 29 3.57 8.15 12.66
CA ARG A 29 3.39 7.53 13.98
C ARG A 29 4.69 6.94 14.54
N ASP A 30 5.42 6.19 13.72
CA ASP A 30 6.49 5.29 14.17
C ASP A 30 7.84 5.59 13.50
N GLY A 31 7.87 6.52 12.52
CA GLY A 31 9.08 6.91 11.79
C GLY A 31 9.51 5.91 10.70
N PHE A 32 10.62 6.22 10.02
CA PHE A 32 11.11 5.44 8.87
C PHE A 32 11.41 3.96 9.18
N GLN A 33 11.85 3.65 10.40
CA GLN A 33 12.22 2.28 10.79
C GLN A 33 11.02 1.33 10.83
N ALA A 34 9.82 1.85 11.05
CA ALA A 34 8.60 1.06 11.09
C ALA A 34 7.97 0.81 9.72
N VAL A 35 8.44 1.51 8.68
CA VAL A 35 7.93 1.37 7.32
C VAL A 35 8.53 0.12 6.69
N GLY A 36 7.79 -0.98 6.81
CA GLY A 36 8.12 -2.26 6.17
C GLY A 36 6.97 -2.77 5.32
N VAL A 37 7.26 -3.67 4.37
CA VAL A 37 6.25 -4.29 3.48
C VAL A 37 5.07 -4.86 4.28
N ASN A 38 5.36 -5.58 5.37
CA ASN A 38 4.32 -6.18 6.22
C ASN A 38 3.53 -5.12 7.00
N ALA A 39 4.21 -4.09 7.53
CA ALA A 39 3.57 -3.04 8.31
C ALA A 39 2.61 -2.23 7.44
N VAL A 40 3.07 -1.82 6.26
CA VAL A 40 2.24 -1.09 5.27
C VAL A 40 1.07 -1.95 4.81
N ALA A 41 1.31 -3.22 4.44
CA ALA A 41 0.23 -4.10 4.00
C ALA A 41 -0.86 -4.25 5.08
N LYS A 42 -0.45 -4.40 6.35
CA LYS A 42 -1.35 -4.48 7.50
C LYS A 42 -2.12 -3.17 7.71
N GLU A 43 -1.44 -2.03 7.67
CA GLU A 43 -2.03 -0.70 7.86
C GLU A 43 -3.01 -0.35 6.72
N ALA A 44 -2.65 -0.68 5.48
CA ALA A 44 -3.51 -0.50 4.31
C ALA A 44 -4.67 -1.51 4.22
N GLY A 45 -4.63 -2.59 5.01
CA GLY A 45 -5.63 -3.67 4.98
C GLY A 45 -5.61 -4.48 3.67
N VAL A 46 -4.45 -4.59 3.03
CA VAL A 46 -4.29 -5.29 1.74
C VAL A 46 -3.18 -6.34 1.79
N ASP A 47 -3.18 -7.24 0.82
CA ASP A 47 -2.14 -8.25 0.72
C ASP A 47 -0.80 -7.63 0.28
N LYS A 48 0.30 -8.01 0.93
CA LYS A 48 1.66 -7.58 0.59
C LYS A 48 2.05 -7.89 -0.87
N VAL A 49 1.45 -8.90 -1.51
CA VAL A 49 1.65 -9.21 -2.93
C VAL A 49 1.28 -8.00 -3.81
N LEU A 50 0.31 -7.19 -3.41
CA LEU A 50 -0.08 -5.99 -4.14
C LEU A 50 1.01 -4.91 -4.11
N ILE A 51 1.82 -4.85 -3.05
CA ILE A 51 2.98 -3.94 -2.99
C ILE A 51 3.99 -4.33 -4.07
N TYR A 52 4.32 -5.61 -4.18
CA TYR A 52 5.20 -6.10 -5.24
C TYR A 52 4.60 -5.90 -6.63
N ARG A 53 3.30 -6.13 -6.79
CA ARG A 53 2.61 -6.01 -8.07
C ARG A 53 2.51 -4.57 -8.59
N TYR A 54 2.24 -3.59 -7.72
CA TYR A 54 1.99 -2.20 -8.13
C TYR A 54 3.23 -1.29 -8.03
N PHE A 55 4.17 -1.64 -7.15
CA PHE A 55 5.31 -0.80 -6.81
C PHE A 55 6.65 -1.53 -6.93
N GLY A 56 6.69 -2.83 -7.23
CA GLY A 56 7.94 -3.58 -7.31
C GLY A 56 8.62 -3.82 -5.96
N GLY A 57 7.92 -3.55 -4.85
CA GLY A 57 8.41 -3.72 -3.48
C GLY A 57 8.42 -2.43 -2.68
N LEU A 58 9.05 -2.48 -1.50
CA LEU A 58 9.13 -1.34 -0.58
C LEU A 58 9.81 -0.10 -1.18
N PRO A 59 10.96 -0.23 -1.90
CA PRO A 59 11.64 0.95 -2.44
C PRO A 59 10.77 1.70 -3.46
N GLY A 60 10.07 0.98 -4.35
CA GLY A 60 9.19 1.62 -5.31
C GLY A 60 7.91 2.19 -4.69
N LEU A 61 7.46 1.63 -3.56
CA LEU A 61 6.35 2.20 -2.80
C LEU A 61 6.77 3.52 -2.13
N ILE A 62 7.93 3.56 -1.48
CA ILE A 62 8.47 4.79 -0.89
C ILE A 62 8.73 5.85 -1.97
N ALA A 63 9.27 5.44 -3.12
CA ALA A 63 9.47 6.34 -4.25
C ALA A 63 8.13 6.89 -4.80
N ALA A 64 7.06 6.11 -4.78
CA ALA A 64 5.73 6.58 -5.15
C ALA A 64 5.16 7.57 -4.13
N PHE A 65 5.32 7.28 -2.83
CA PHE A 65 4.92 8.20 -1.76
C PHE A 65 5.64 9.56 -1.85
N GLY A 66 6.95 9.58 -2.15
CA GLY A 66 7.69 10.83 -2.29
C GLY A 66 7.42 11.63 -3.57
N LYS A 67 6.61 11.10 -4.50
CA LYS A 67 6.21 11.77 -5.75
C LYS A 67 4.79 12.37 -5.69
N GLU A 68 4.05 12.10 -4.62
CA GLU A 68 2.69 12.58 -4.38
C GLU A 68 2.72 13.83 -3.49
#